data_AF-A0A0R3QAA0-F1
#
_entry.id   AF-A0A0R3QAA0-F1
#
_cell.length_a   1.000
_cell.length_b   1.000
_cell.length_c   1.000
_cell.angle_alpha   90.00
_cell.angle_beta   90.00
_cell.angle_gamma   90.00
#
_symmetry.space_group_name_H-M   'P 1'
#
loop_
_entity.id
_entity.type
_entity.pdbx_description
1 polymer ?
#
loop_
_entity_poly.entity_id
_entity_poly.type
_entity_poly.pdbx_seq_one_letter_code
_entity_poly.pdbx_strand_id
1 'polypeptide(L)'
;MQRSSSSISKRLYALKCSAEAVEFLKYVPQLMEFINNEVDDLEQLKVIRIFSVVRLTSQIKQVDSKTTELTRYLDEADSRLKEVVHLPEEGSFGNVDRKRITDMFDSFSSFLVSCKQRVMEVRPIVQAALDSRIHIDQVYNWALLHAKRSDNEKEKEMLVSKYPSTAIARLHEYVAVSSTDCTVSSDYKLFAIVRFSDLE
;
A
#
# COMPACT_ATOMS: atom_id res chain seq x y z
N MET A 1 -57.41 -24.04 8.87
CA MET A 1 -56.20 -24.38 8.09
C MET A 1 -54.99 -24.39 9.02
N GLN A 2 -54.46 -25.56 9.38
CA GLN A 2 -53.16 -25.69 10.06
C GLN A 2 -52.05 -25.31 9.06
N ARG A 3 -51.20 -24.34 9.40
CA ARG A 3 -50.01 -24.03 8.60
C ARG A 3 -49.04 -25.21 8.73
N SER A 4 -48.59 -25.77 7.60
CA SER A 4 -47.57 -26.82 7.60
C SER A 4 -46.25 -26.28 8.14
N SER A 5 -45.50 -27.09 8.88
CA SER A 5 -44.18 -26.74 9.43
C SER A 5 -43.24 -26.17 8.35
N SER A 6 -43.29 -26.71 7.13
CA SER A 6 -42.56 -26.23 5.95
C SER A 6 -42.85 -24.76 5.60
N SER A 7 -44.10 -24.31 5.70
CA SER A 7 -44.48 -22.91 5.45
C SER A 7 -43.91 -21.96 6.50
N ILE A 8 -43.84 -22.41 7.76
CA ILE A 8 -43.28 -21.62 8.86
C ILE A 8 -41.77 -21.47 8.69
N SER A 9 -41.05 -22.56 8.39
CA SER A 9 -39.60 -22.53 8.15
C SER A 9 -39.21 -21.61 7.00
N LYS A 10 -39.94 -21.63 5.88
CA LYS A 10 -39.68 -20.72 4.74
C LYS A 10 -39.86 -19.25 5.11
N ARG A 11 -40.89 -18.92 5.89
CA ARG A 11 -41.14 -17.53 6.33
C ARG A 11 -40.10 -17.07 7.34
N LEU A 12 -39.69 -17.95 8.25
CA LEU A 12 -38.62 -17.66 9.21
C LEU A 12 -37.29 -17.41 8.48
N TYR A 13 -36.98 -18.20 7.47
CA TYR A 13 -35.79 -18.03 6.65
C TYR A 13 -35.79 -16.70 5.89
N ALA A 14 -36.88 -16.36 5.21
CA ALA A 14 -37.01 -15.07 4.52
C ALA A 14 -36.87 -13.87 5.48
N LEU A 15 -37.38 -13.99 6.71
CA LEU A 15 -37.22 -12.97 7.74
C LEU A 15 -35.75 -12.86 8.18
N LYS A 16 -35.06 -13.99 8.35
CA LYS A 16 -33.62 -14.02 8.65
C LYS A 16 -32.81 -13.31 7.57
N CYS A 17 -33.02 -13.64 6.28
CA CYS A 17 -32.35 -12.96 5.18
C CYS A 17 -32.66 -11.45 5.18
N SER A 18 -33.88 -11.06 5.52
CA SER A 18 -34.25 -9.64 5.60
C SER A 18 -33.51 -8.90 6.71
N ALA A 19 -33.34 -9.54 7.87
CA ALA A 19 -32.56 -8.98 8.97
C ALA A 19 -31.08 -8.84 8.58
N GLU A 20 -30.49 -9.89 8.01
CA GLU A 20 -29.10 -9.90 7.51
C GLU A 20 -28.87 -8.81 6.45
N ALA A 21 -29.80 -8.63 5.52
CA ALA A 21 -29.70 -7.58 4.50
C ALA A 21 -29.74 -6.16 5.10
N VAL A 22 -30.59 -5.92 6.09
CA VAL A 22 -30.64 -4.62 6.78
C VAL A 22 -29.35 -4.35 7.54
N GLU A 23 -28.83 -5.36 8.25
CA GLU A 23 -27.55 -5.25 8.96
C GLU A 23 -26.40 -4.98 7.98
N PHE A 24 -26.34 -5.71 6.87
CA PHE A 24 -25.35 -5.51 5.82
C PHE A 24 -25.39 -4.09 5.23
N LEU A 25 -26.58 -3.63 4.82
CA LEU A 25 -26.76 -2.29 4.22
C LEU A 25 -26.42 -1.15 5.19
N LYS A 26 -26.51 -1.39 6.51
CA LYS A 26 -26.11 -0.43 7.54
C LYS A 26 -24.61 -0.49 7.86
N TYR A 27 -24.05 -1.70 7.88
CA TYR A 27 -22.67 -1.96 8.24
C TYR A 27 -21.68 -1.46 7.17
N VAL A 28 -21.95 -1.75 5.90
CA VAL A 28 -21.01 -1.50 4.80
C VAL A 28 -20.58 -0.03 4.70
N PRO A 29 -21.47 0.98 4.69
CA PRO A 29 -21.05 2.37 4.55
C PRO A 29 -20.12 2.83 5.68
N GLN A 30 -20.40 2.42 6.92
CA GLN A 30 -19.60 2.78 8.10
C GLN A 30 -18.20 2.15 8.04
N LEU A 31 -18.13 0.89 7.62
CA LEU A 31 -16.85 0.20 7.47
C LEU A 31 -16.05 0.76 6.30
N MET A 32 -16.68 1.06 5.17
CA MET A 32 -16.02 1.66 4.00
C MET A 32 -15.38 3.00 4.36
N GLU A 33 -16.07 3.86 5.11
CA GLU A 33 -15.53 5.14 5.57
C GLU A 33 -14.31 4.92 6.49
N PHE A 34 -14.42 4.03 7.48
CA PHE A 34 -13.33 3.70 8.39
C PHE A 34 -12.09 3.16 7.64
N ILE A 35 -12.28 2.15 6.80
CA ILE A 35 -11.18 1.54 6.02
C ILE A 35 -10.55 2.58 5.10
N ASN A 36 -11.35 3.42 4.44
CA ASN A 36 -10.80 4.42 3.53
C ASN A 36 -9.91 5.43 4.28
N ASN A 37 -10.34 5.90 5.44
CA ASN A 37 -9.53 6.82 6.26
C ASN A 37 -8.21 6.18 6.70
N GLU A 38 -8.23 4.92 7.14
CA GLU A 38 -7.00 4.21 7.52
C GLU A 38 -6.06 3.96 6.32
N VAL A 39 -6.61 3.68 5.15
CA VAL A 39 -5.83 3.56 3.91
C VAL A 39 -5.22 4.90 3.52
N ASP A 40 -5.98 6.00 3.60
CA ASP A 40 -5.49 7.35 3.31
C ASP A 40 -4.33 7.73 4.26
N ASP A 41 -4.45 7.41 5.55
CA ASP A 41 -3.40 7.58 6.55
C ASP A 41 -2.13 6.77 6.20
N LEU A 42 -2.29 5.51 5.76
CA LEU A 42 -1.18 4.70 5.30
C LEU A 42 -0.53 5.31 4.04
N GLU A 43 -1.31 5.83 3.11
CA GLU A 43 -0.80 6.47 1.90
C GLU A 43 -0.04 7.76 2.16
N GLN A 44 -0.37 8.50 3.23
CA GLN A 44 0.46 9.64 3.67
C GLN A 44 1.89 9.21 4.01
N LEU A 45 2.12 7.95 4.42
CA LEU A 45 3.45 7.41 4.64
C LEU A 45 4.22 7.16 3.33
N LYS A 46 3.60 7.25 2.13
CA LYS A 46 4.32 7.30 0.85
C LYS A 46 5.09 8.63 0.68
N VAL A 47 4.66 9.70 1.36
CA VAL A 47 5.24 11.04 1.23
C VAL A 47 6.53 11.14 2.04
N ILE A 48 7.67 11.11 1.36
CA ILE A 48 8.99 11.20 2.00
C ILE A 48 9.33 12.66 2.32
N ARG A 49 9.18 13.05 3.58
CA ARG A 49 9.50 14.42 4.06
C ARG A 49 10.97 14.60 4.42
N ILE A 50 11.59 13.57 5.00
CA ILE A 50 12.99 13.60 5.45
C ILE A 50 13.73 12.42 4.86
N PHE A 51 14.69 12.72 3.99
CA PHE A 51 15.45 11.71 3.27
C PHE A 51 16.70 11.27 4.06
N SER A 52 16.49 10.55 5.18
CA SER A 52 17.57 10.00 6.02
C SER A 52 17.31 8.54 6.41
N VAL A 53 18.38 7.74 6.52
CA VAL A 53 18.30 6.28 6.82
C VAL A 53 17.53 6.02 8.11
N VAL A 54 17.78 6.79 9.18
CA VAL A 54 17.11 6.61 10.48
C VAL A 54 15.60 6.89 10.36
N ARG A 55 15.21 7.95 9.66
CA ARG A 55 13.79 8.32 9.50
C ARG A 55 13.07 7.36 8.56
N LEU A 56 13.68 7.00 7.44
CA LEU A 56 13.13 6.05 6.47
C LEU A 56 12.96 4.65 7.09
N THR A 57 13.95 4.17 7.86
CA THR A 57 13.82 2.92 8.63
C THR A 57 12.66 2.97 9.61
N SER A 58 12.47 4.10 10.31
CA SER A 58 11.32 4.27 11.22
C SER A 58 9.99 4.30 10.47
N GLN A 59 9.96 4.94 9.30
CA GLN A 59 8.77 5.04 8.45
C GLN A 59 8.36 3.68 7.88
N ILE A 60 9.32 2.85 7.44
CA ILE A 60 9.05 1.47 7.03
C ILE A 60 8.40 0.66 8.16
N LYS A 61 8.91 0.77 9.40
CA LYS A 61 8.30 0.08 10.54
C LYS A 61 6.85 0.52 10.78
N GLN A 62 6.55 1.80 10.60
CA GLN A 62 5.18 2.30 10.70
C GLN A 62 4.29 1.76 9.58
N VAL A 63 4.81 1.73 8.34
CA VAL A 63 4.12 1.14 7.19
C VAL A 63 3.84 -0.35 7.43
N ASP A 64 4.81 -1.13 7.88
CA ASP A 64 4.64 -2.56 8.14
C ASP A 64 3.57 -2.80 9.23
N SER A 65 3.59 -2.01 10.31
CA SER A 65 2.61 -2.09 11.39
C SER A 65 1.19 -1.77 10.90
N LYS A 66 1.00 -0.63 10.22
CA LYS A 66 -0.32 -0.23 9.70
C LYS A 66 -0.82 -1.18 8.61
N THR A 67 0.06 -1.66 7.74
CA THR A 67 -0.27 -2.65 6.68
C THR A 67 -0.80 -3.94 7.31
N THR A 68 -0.16 -4.42 8.37
CA THR A 68 -0.61 -5.63 9.08
C THR A 68 -2.00 -5.44 9.67
N GLU A 69 -2.26 -4.30 10.31
CA GLU A 69 -3.56 -3.99 10.91
C GLU A 69 -4.66 -3.83 9.85
N LEU A 70 -4.40 -3.06 8.79
CA LEU A 70 -5.31 -2.86 7.67
C LEU A 70 -5.64 -4.16 6.94
N THR A 71 -4.65 -5.03 6.72
CA THR A 71 -4.88 -6.34 6.10
C THR A 71 -5.85 -7.16 6.93
N ARG A 72 -5.72 -7.15 8.27
CA ARG A 72 -6.67 -7.82 9.16
C ARG A 72 -8.10 -7.29 9.01
N TYR A 73 -8.29 -5.96 8.96
CA TYR A 73 -9.62 -5.37 8.75
C TYR A 73 -10.21 -5.72 7.38
N LEU A 74 -9.38 -5.68 6.34
CA LEU A 74 -9.79 -6.03 4.97
C LEU A 74 -10.17 -7.51 4.84
N ASP A 75 -9.47 -8.41 5.53
CA ASP A 75 -9.78 -9.84 5.54
C ASP A 75 -11.05 -10.15 6.35
N GLU A 76 -11.27 -9.45 7.47
CA GLU A 76 -12.54 -9.55 8.22
C GLU A 76 -13.72 -9.06 7.37
N ALA A 77 -13.55 -7.93 6.68
CA ALA A 77 -14.53 -7.38 5.76
C ALA A 77 -14.86 -8.33 4.59
N ASP A 78 -13.83 -8.95 4.00
CA ASP A 78 -13.94 -9.95 2.95
C ASP A 78 -14.67 -11.22 3.43
N SER A 79 -14.40 -11.67 4.65
CA SER A 79 -15.11 -12.79 5.28
C SER A 79 -16.60 -12.48 5.45
N ARG A 80 -16.94 -11.30 5.98
CA ARG A 80 -18.34 -10.89 6.13
C ARG A 80 -19.06 -10.74 4.81
N LEU A 81 -18.38 -10.25 3.76
CA LEU A 81 -18.94 -10.20 2.41
C LEU A 81 -19.32 -11.61 1.91
N LYS A 82 -18.48 -12.62 2.17
CA LYS A 82 -18.78 -14.02 1.81
C LYS A 82 -19.96 -14.60 2.59
N GLU A 83 -20.16 -14.18 3.84
CA GLU A 83 -21.30 -14.63 4.67
C GLU A 83 -22.65 -14.13 4.14
N VAL A 84 -22.69 -13.05 3.37
CA VAL A 84 -23.94 -12.43 2.88
C VAL A 84 -24.17 -12.59 1.38
N VAL A 85 -23.33 -13.37 0.69
CA VAL A 85 -23.42 -13.57 -0.77
C VAL A 85 -24.72 -14.23 -1.22
N HIS A 86 -25.38 -14.99 -0.32
CA HIS A 86 -26.65 -15.68 -0.59
C HIS A 86 -27.85 -14.72 -0.62
N LEU A 87 -27.75 -13.52 -0.03
CA LEU A 87 -28.89 -12.63 0.17
C LEU A 87 -29.62 -12.24 -1.13
N PRO A 88 -28.95 -11.86 -2.23
CA PRO A 88 -29.65 -11.48 -3.47
C PRO A 88 -30.50 -12.62 -4.08
N GLU A 89 -30.06 -13.87 -3.90
CA GLU A 89 -30.66 -15.06 -4.52
C GLU A 89 -31.72 -15.71 -3.62
N GLU A 90 -31.44 -15.82 -2.33
CA GLU A 90 -32.26 -16.59 -1.39
C GLU A 90 -33.25 -15.74 -0.59
N GLY A 91 -33.08 -14.42 -0.60
CA GLY A 91 -34.00 -13.48 0.02
C GLY A 91 -35.29 -13.31 -0.78
N SER A 92 -36.42 -13.31 -0.06
CA SER A 92 -37.73 -12.99 -0.63
C SER A 92 -37.91 -11.47 -0.81
N PHE A 93 -36.97 -10.83 -1.51
CA PHE A 93 -36.93 -9.39 -1.73
C PHE A 93 -37.72 -8.98 -2.97
N GLY A 94 -38.29 -7.76 -2.93
CA GLY A 94 -38.78 -7.11 -4.15
C GLY A 94 -37.62 -6.76 -5.09
N ASN A 95 -37.89 -6.59 -6.38
CA ASN A 95 -36.85 -6.31 -7.38
C ASN A 95 -35.98 -5.09 -7.05
N VAL A 96 -36.58 -4.05 -6.46
CA VAL A 96 -35.87 -2.83 -6.06
C VAL A 96 -34.87 -3.11 -4.92
N ASP A 97 -35.30 -3.81 -3.87
CA ASP A 97 -34.45 -4.14 -2.74
C ASP A 97 -33.36 -5.14 -3.12
N ARG A 98 -33.69 -6.15 -3.94
CA ARG A 98 -32.70 -7.09 -4.48
C ARG A 98 -31.61 -6.33 -5.24
N LYS A 99 -32.00 -5.43 -6.14
CA LYS A 99 -31.04 -4.61 -6.90
C LYS A 99 -30.16 -3.79 -5.96
N ARG A 100 -30.72 -3.14 -4.94
CA ARG A 100 -29.97 -2.37 -3.96
C ARG A 100 -28.93 -3.21 -3.20
N ILE A 101 -29.28 -4.43 -2.82
CA ILE A 101 -28.36 -5.35 -2.13
C ILE A 101 -27.24 -5.77 -3.08
N THR A 102 -27.56 -6.13 -4.33
CA THR A 102 -26.57 -6.46 -5.37
C THR A 102 -25.62 -5.29 -5.64
N ASP A 103 -26.15 -4.09 -5.85
CA ASP A 103 -25.34 -2.88 -6.10
C ASP A 103 -24.39 -2.61 -4.91
N MET A 104 -24.86 -2.79 -3.67
CA MET A 104 -24.02 -2.63 -2.48
C MET A 104 -22.93 -3.71 -2.40
N PHE A 105 -23.27 -4.97 -2.73
CA PHE A 105 -22.33 -6.08 -2.75
C PHE A 105 -21.20 -5.83 -3.75
N ASP A 106 -21.54 -5.47 -4.99
CA ASP A 106 -20.58 -5.20 -6.06
C ASP A 106 -19.69 -4.00 -5.73
N SER A 107 -20.29 -2.93 -5.19
CA SER A 107 -19.57 -1.75 -4.73
C SER A 107 -18.58 -2.09 -3.61
N PHE A 108 -19.02 -2.87 -2.62
CA PHE A 108 -18.17 -3.22 -1.48
C PHE A 108 -17.05 -4.18 -1.88
N SER A 109 -17.34 -5.16 -2.73
CA SER A 109 -16.33 -6.07 -3.30
C SER A 109 -15.25 -5.29 -4.06
N SER A 110 -15.66 -4.38 -4.95
CA SER A 110 -14.75 -3.54 -5.72
C SER A 110 -13.91 -2.62 -4.82
N PHE A 111 -14.53 -2.08 -3.77
CA PHE A 111 -13.85 -1.26 -2.76
C PHE A 111 -12.76 -2.05 -2.02
N LEU A 112 -13.05 -3.27 -1.54
CA LEU A 112 -12.08 -4.09 -0.82
C LEU A 112 -10.88 -4.46 -1.70
N VAL A 113 -11.12 -4.81 -2.97
CA VAL A 113 -10.04 -5.08 -3.94
C VAL A 113 -9.16 -3.85 -4.14
N SER A 114 -9.77 -2.67 -4.32
CA SER A 114 -9.05 -1.40 -4.46
C SER A 114 -8.20 -1.08 -3.22
N CYS A 115 -8.75 -1.21 -2.02
CA CYS A 115 -8.02 -0.98 -0.78
C CYS A 115 -6.84 -1.94 -0.60
N LYS A 116 -7.03 -3.24 -0.88
CA LYS A 116 -5.94 -4.24 -0.82
C LYS A 116 -4.77 -3.84 -1.73
N GLN A 117 -5.09 -3.40 -2.95
CA GLN A 117 -4.07 -2.93 -3.91
C GLN A 117 -3.35 -1.68 -3.40
N ARG A 118 -4.09 -0.64 -2.97
CA ARG A 118 -3.52 0.61 -2.44
C ARG A 118 -2.58 0.38 -1.25
N VAL A 119 -2.94 -0.53 -0.34
CA VAL A 119 -2.13 -0.93 0.82
C VAL A 119 -0.81 -1.57 0.37
N MET A 120 -0.85 -2.47 -0.61
CA MET A 120 0.33 -3.16 -1.13
C MET A 120 1.35 -2.24 -1.81
N GLU A 121 0.90 -1.10 -2.35
CA GLU A 121 1.76 -0.16 -3.08
C GLU A 121 2.62 0.72 -2.15
N VAL A 122 2.25 0.89 -0.89
CA VAL A 122 2.91 1.84 0.03
C VAL A 122 4.34 1.39 0.35
N ARG A 123 4.49 0.14 0.75
CA ARG A 123 5.75 -0.40 1.27
C ARG A 123 6.87 -0.37 0.22
N PRO A 124 6.67 -0.81 -1.04
CA PRO A 124 7.71 -0.73 -2.07
C PRO A 124 8.24 0.68 -2.30
N ILE A 125 7.39 1.71 -2.26
CA ILE A 125 7.79 3.11 -2.46
C ILE A 125 8.74 3.57 -1.35
N VAL A 126 8.36 3.34 -0.09
CA VAL A 126 9.19 3.74 1.06
C VAL A 126 10.49 2.92 1.13
N GLN A 127 10.44 1.64 0.77
CA GLN A 127 11.63 0.79 0.67
C GLN A 127 12.60 1.29 -0.39
N ALA A 128 12.10 1.63 -1.59
CA ALA A 128 12.94 2.16 -2.67
C ALA A 128 13.62 3.48 -2.27
N ALA A 129 12.92 4.34 -1.50
CA ALA A 129 13.50 5.55 -0.94
C ALA A 129 14.63 5.25 0.07
N LEU A 130 14.45 4.27 0.95
CA LEU A 130 15.49 3.83 1.90
C LEU A 130 16.72 3.29 1.18
N ASP A 131 16.52 2.39 0.22
CA ASP A 131 17.61 1.74 -0.52
C ASP A 131 18.40 2.78 -1.31
N SER A 132 17.71 3.72 -1.95
CA SER A 132 18.34 4.86 -2.64
C SER A 132 19.18 5.70 -1.70
N ARG A 133 18.69 5.98 -0.49
CA ARG A 133 19.48 6.75 0.49
C ARG A 133 20.75 6.01 0.91
N ILE A 134 20.66 4.70 1.14
CA ILE A 134 21.82 3.86 1.49
C ILE A 134 22.86 3.89 0.36
N HIS A 135 22.41 3.77 -0.89
CA HIS A 135 23.30 3.83 -2.05
C HIS A 135 23.97 5.20 -2.22
N ILE A 136 23.23 6.30 -1.98
CA ILE A 136 23.82 7.65 -1.95
C ILE A 136 24.90 7.76 -0.87
N ASP A 137 24.65 7.23 0.33
CA ASP A 137 25.65 7.27 1.41
C ASP A 137 26.90 6.44 1.06
N GLN A 138 26.74 5.30 0.37
CA GLN A 138 27.87 4.50 -0.13
C GLN A 138 28.74 5.27 -1.13
N VAL A 139 28.11 5.91 -2.12
CA VAL A 139 28.81 6.72 -3.14
C VAL A 139 29.50 7.92 -2.50
N TYR A 140 28.81 8.63 -1.60
CA TYR A 140 29.36 9.79 -0.90
C TYR A 140 30.57 9.42 -0.03
N ASN A 141 30.47 8.32 0.74
CA ASN A 141 31.57 7.84 1.57
C ASN A 141 32.78 7.43 0.74
N TRP A 142 32.56 6.76 -0.40
CA TRP A 142 33.63 6.42 -1.34
C TRP A 142 34.32 7.67 -1.89
N ALA A 143 33.55 8.66 -2.35
CA ALA A 143 34.08 9.91 -2.88
C ALA A 143 34.90 10.68 -1.83
N LEU A 144 34.40 10.74 -0.59
CA LEU A 144 35.10 11.40 0.51
C LEU A 144 36.42 10.69 0.87
N LEU A 145 36.43 9.35 0.88
CA LEU A 145 37.65 8.57 1.12
C LEU A 145 38.66 8.76 0.00
N HIS A 146 38.19 8.76 -1.26
CA HIS A 146 39.01 9.02 -2.43
C HIS A 146 39.66 10.41 -2.37
N ALA A 147 38.88 11.46 -2.04
CA ALA A 147 39.39 12.81 -1.90
C ALA A 147 40.42 12.96 -0.76
N LYS A 148 40.23 12.24 0.36
CA LYS A 148 41.14 12.31 1.52
C LYS A 148 42.46 11.55 1.34
N ARG A 149 42.50 10.58 0.42
CA ARG A 149 43.66 9.69 0.20
C ARG A 149 44.31 9.93 -1.17
N SER A 150 44.09 11.11 -1.76
CA SER A 150 44.64 11.50 -3.06
C SER A 150 46.16 11.41 -3.12
N ASP A 151 46.83 11.58 -1.98
CA ASP A 151 48.28 11.72 -1.90
C ASP A 151 49.01 10.37 -1.76
N ASN A 152 48.26 9.26 -1.61
CA ASN A 152 48.80 7.91 -1.52
C ASN A 152 48.30 7.05 -2.69
N GLU A 153 49.11 6.96 -3.75
CA GLU A 153 48.75 6.27 -5.01
C GLU A 153 48.33 4.81 -4.83
N LYS A 154 48.94 4.06 -3.90
CA LYS A 154 48.54 2.66 -3.61
C LYS A 154 47.15 2.57 -2.99
N GLU A 155 46.81 3.49 -2.07
CA GLU A 155 45.50 3.50 -1.44
C GLU A 155 44.42 4.03 -2.39
N LYS A 156 44.78 4.97 -3.26
CA LYS A 156 43.92 5.48 -4.32
C LYS A 156 43.56 4.39 -5.34
N GLU A 157 44.54 3.63 -5.81
CA GLU A 157 44.32 2.49 -6.72
C GLU A 157 43.44 1.39 -6.07
N MET A 158 43.66 1.12 -4.78
CA MET A 158 42.79 0.23 -3.99
C MET A 158 41.37 0.79 -3.81
N LEU A 159 41.18 2.11 -3.75
CA LEU A 159 39.84 2.71 -3.67
C LEU A 159 39.12 2.70 -5.02
N VAL A 160 39.82 2.94 -6.12
CA VAL A 160 39.26 2.84 -7.48
C VAL A 160 38.74 1.42 -7.75
N SER A 161 39.48 0.39 -7.36
CA SER A 161 39.01 -1.01 -7.45
C SER A 161 37.78 -1.33 -6.56
N LYS A 162 37.48 -0.49 -5.57
CA LYS A 162 36.30 -0.59 -4.69
C LYS A 162 35.19 0.39 -5.07
N TYR A 163 35.18 0.87 -6.31
CA TYR A 163 34.14 1.76 -6.82
C TYR A 163 32.74 1.14 -6.63
N PRO A 164 31.76 1.88 -6.09
CA PRO A 164 30.43 1.35 -5.77
C PRO A 164 29.53 1.27 -7.01
N SER A 165 29.97 0.55 -8.04
CA SER A 165 29.25 0.40 -9.33
C SER A 165 27.83 -0.12 -9.14
N THR A 166 27.63 -1.10 -8.25
CA THR A 166 26.30 -1.63 -7.92
C THR A 166 25.37 -0.57 -7.35
N ALA A 167 25.87 0.30 -6.47
CA ALA A 167 25.07 1.37 -5.87
C ALA A 167 24.64 2.38 -6.93
N ILE A 168 25.54 2.70 -7.87
CA ILE A 168 25.28 3.64 -8.97
C ILE A 168 24.26 3.04 -9.95
N ALA A 169 24.41 1.77 -10.32
CA ALA A 169 23.43 1.06 -11.15
C ALA A 169 22.02 1.08 -10.51
N ARG A 170 21.92 0.81 -9.20
CA ARG A 170 20.64 0.86 -8.46
C ARG A 170 20.04 2.26 -8.40
N LEU A 171 20.87 3.30 -8.28
CA LEU A 171 20.38 4.68 -8.32
C LEU A 171 19.86 5.06 -9.70
N HIS A 172 20.50 4.60 -10.78
CA HIS A 172 19.98 4.80 -12.14
C HIS A 172 18.64 4.10 -12.36
N GLU A 173 18.49 2.85 -11.89
CA GLU A 173 17.20 2.13 -11.91
C GLU A 173 16.12 2.92 -11.15
N TYR A 174 16.44 3.42 -9.96
CA TYR A 174 15.50 4.22 -9.17
C TYR A 174 15.09 5.50 -9.89
N VAL A 175 16.01 6.24 -10.51
CA VAL A 175 15.68 7.47 -11.26
C VAL A 175 14.79 7.17 -12.47
N ALA A 176 15.04 6.07 -13.17
CA ALA A 176 14.20 5.66 -14.30
C ALA A 176 12.75 5.34 -13.85
N VAL A 177 12.59 4.63 -12.73
CA VAL A 177 11.28 4.23 -12.18
C VAL A 177 10.55 5.38 -11.47
N SER A 178 11.28 6.24 -10.75
CA SER A 178 10.70 7.35 -9.97
C SER A 178 10.35 8.59 -10.80
N SER A 179 10.71 8.61 -12.09
CA SER A 179 10.33 9.68 -13.02
C SER A 179 8.82 9.81 -13.24
N THR A 180 8.03 8.81 -12.81
CA THR A 180 6.55 8.84 -12.87
C THR A 180 5.84 9.06 -11.53
N ASP A 181 6.39 8.64 -10.37
CA ASP A 181 5.58 8.50 -9.14
C ASP A 181 6.15 9.11 -7.84
N CYS A 182 7.37 9.63 -7.82
CA CYS A 182 7.92 10.28 -6.61
C CYS A 182 7.93 11.81 -6.75
N THR A 183 6.93 12.49 -6.18
CA THR A 183 7.05 13.93 -5.87
C THR A 183 7.97 14.13 -4.67
N VAL A 184 9.27 13.94 -4.87
CA VAL A 184 10.28 14.49 -3.97
C VAL A 184 10.16 16.01 -4.06
N SER A 185 9.95 16.69 -2.93
CA SER A 185 9.94 18.16 -2.86
C SER A 185 11.10 18.74 -3.66
N SER A 186 10.79 19.73 -4.50
CA SER A 186 11.70 20.38 -5.47
C SER A 186 13.03 20.84 -4.88
N ASP A 187 13.10 21.00 -3.55
CA ASP A 187 14.30 21.46 -2.84
C ASP A 187 15.44 20.44 -2.84
N TYR A 188 15.16 19.15 -3.10
CA TYR A 188 16.20 18.10 -3.19
C TYR A 188 16.59 17.72 -4.63
N LYS A 189 15.86 18.21 -5.65
CA LYS A 189 16.18 17.93 -7.07
C LYS A 189 17.53 18.52 -7.48
N LEU A 190 18.04 19.52 -6.76
CA LEU A 190 19.33 20.15 -7.06
C LEU A 190 20.55 19.24 -6.79
N PHE A 191 20.41 18.19 -5.97
CA PHE A 191 21.53 17.28 -5.67
C PHE A 191 21.58 16.04 -6.59
N ALA A 192 20.53 15.78 -7.38
CA ALA A 192 20.45 14.59 -8.24
C ALA A 192 21.09 14.78 -9.63
N ILE A 193 21.59 15.98 -9.95
CA ILE A 193 22.24 16.28 -11.23
C ILE A 193 23.70 16.69 -10.98
N VAL A 194 24.48 15.78 -10.41
CA VAL A 194 25.94 15.80 -10.63
C VAL A 194 26.18 14.85 -11.79
N ARG A 195 26.53 15.40 -12.95
CA ARG A 195 26.85 14.64 -14.16
C ARG A 195 27.98 13.67 -13.84
N PHE A 196 27.70 12.37 -13.86
CA PHE A 196 28.70 11.29 -13.83
C PHE A 196 29.39 11.11 -15.19
N SER A 197 29.29 12.08 -16.10
CA SER A 197 29.79 12.01 -17.48
C SER A 197 31.31 12.18 -17.62
N ASP A 198 32.01 12.50 -16.54
CA ASP A 198 33.43 12.89 -16.59
C ASP A 198 34.38 11.84 -15.97
N LEU A 199 33.99 10.57 -15.91
CA LEU A 199 34.78 9.48 -15.32
C LEU A 199 35.09 8.30 -16.29
N GLU A 200 35.03 8.53 -17.59
CA GLU A 200 35.64 7.63 -18.60
C GLU A 200 37.07 8.05 -18.95
#